data_AF-A0A8J8KZW2-F1
#
_entry.id   AF-A0A8J8KZW2-F1
#
_cell.length_a   1.000
_cell.length_b   1.000
_cell.length_c   1.000
_cell.angle_alpha   90.00
_cell.angle_beta   90.00
_cell.angle_gamma   90.00
#
_symmetry.space_group_name_H-M   'P 1'
#
loop_
_entity.id
_entity.type
_entity.pdbx_description
1 polymer ?
#
loop_
_entity_poly.entity_id
_entity_poly.type
_entity_poly.pdbx_seq_one_letter_code
_entity_poly.pdbx_strand_id
1 'polypeptide(L)'
;MTLHVLDQLPLWVEGDLDATDRTAVDHHLAQCPDCRSAAEDLRASQIQLREAMASPFDAADRERLRHQLMAQVRAETAAKPPRRLIPRSALLAACAASLLLTVFLWRQGPTIAVPQPTAAPRAPRQPPQPPSTMAVRQDPPTPHTRGPAASPREASPAAGPARIEFQTADPTIRIIWLAQSKPLPDTTPSTEEKS
;
A
#
# COMPACT_ATOMS: atom_id res chain seq x y z
N MET A 1 -3.30 29.02 -19.82
CA MET A 1 -3.13 28.49 -18.45
C MET A 1 -1.86 29.11 -17.91
N THR A 2 -1.97 30.06 -16.98
CA THR A 2 -0.80 30.66 -16.32
C THR A 2 -0.28 29.63 -15.32
N LEU A 3 0.69 28.81 -15.74
CA LEU A 3 1.43 27.96 -14.80
C LEU A 3 2.05 28.85 -13.73
N HIS A 4 1.86 28.47 -12.47
CA HIS A 4 2.39 29.24 -11.35
C HIS A 4 3.90 29.02 -11.28
N VAL A 5 4.70 30.10 -11.28
CA VAL A 5 6.18 29.99 -11.33
C VAL A 5 6.72 29.13 -10.18
N LEU A 6 6.09 29.20 -9.00
CA LEU A 6 6.42 28.33 -7.86
C LEU A 6 6.40 26.83 -8.19
N ASP A 7 5.48 26.37 -9.04
CA ASP A 7 5.38 24.95 -9.42
C ASP A 7 6.53 24.52 -10.34
N GLN A 8 7.17 25.47 -11.03
CA GLN A 8 8.29 25.24 -11.93
C GLN A 8 9.66 25.34 -11.22
N LEU A 9 9.73 25.91 -10.01
CA LEU A 9 10.99 26.06 -9.29
C LEU A 9 11.72 24.73 -9.03
N PRO A 10 11.07 23.62 -8.62
CA PRO A 10 11.76 22.35 -8.43
C PRO A 10 12.42 21.83 -9.70
N LEU A 11 11.72 21.93 -10.84
CA LEU A 11 12.23 21.52 -12.15
C LEU A 11 13.36 22.45 -12.60
N TRP A 12 13.26 23.74 -12.32
CA TRP A 12 14.31 24.71 -12.62
C TRP A 12 15.58 24.43 -11.81
N VAL A 13 15.45 24.14 -10.52
CA VAL A 13 16.59 23.86 -9.64
C VAL A 13 17.33 22.58 -10.05
N GLU A 14 16.63 21.52 -10.41
CA GLU A 14 17.24 20.26 -10.91
C GLU A 14 17.72 20.36 -12.37
N GLY A 15 17.34 21.43 -13.09
CA GLY A 15 17.72 21.63 -14.48
C GLY A 15 16.90 20.81 -15.48
N ASP A 16 15.69 20.41 -15.10
CA ASP A 16 14.77 19.58 -15.88
C ASP A 16 13.80 20.38 -16.76
N LEU A 17 13.80 21.71 -16.65
CA LEU A 17 13.05 22.57 -17.57
C LEU A 17 13.72 22.68 -18.95
N ASP A 18 12.89 22.73 -19.99
CA ASP A 18 13.33 23.08 -21.34
C ASP A 18 13.83 24.54 -21.41
N ALA A 19 14.50 24.89 -22.51
CA ALA A 19 15.13 26.20 -22.67
C ALA A 19 14.14 27.37 -22.62
N THR A 20 12.91 27.18 -23.12
CA THR A 20 11.89 28.23 -23.16
C THR A 20 11.38 28.50 -21.76
N ASP A 21 10.97 27.45 -21.05
CA ASP A 21 10.46 27.55 -19.68
C ASP A 21 11.55 28.04 -18.71
N ARG A 22 12.79 27.57 -18.89
CA ARG A 22 13.92 28.06 -18.09
C ARG A 22 14.13 29.56 -18.25
N THR A 23 14.09 30.07 -19.47
CA THR A 23 14.24 31.51 -19.73
C THR A 23 13.10 32.32 -19.09
N ALA A 24 11.87 31.80 -19.10
CA ALA A 24 10.72 32.44 -18.46
C ALA A 24 10.88 32.50 -16.93
N VAL A 25 11.31 31.39 -16.30
CA VAL A 25 11.59 31.34 -14.86
C VAL A 25 12.75 32.25 -14.49
N ASP A 26 13.85 32.25 -15.25
CA ASP A 26 15.01 33.13 -15.04
C ASP A 26 14.59 34.61 -15.06
N HIS A 27 13.78 35.01 -16.05
CA HIS A 27 13.25 36.37 -16.14
C HIS A 27 12.37 36.73 -14.92
N HIS A 28 11.53 35.80 -14.46
CA HIS A 28 10.70 36.02 -13.28
C HIS A 28 11.55 36.15 -12.01
N LEU A 29 12.53 35.27 -11.81
CA LEU A 29 13.44 35.30 -10.66
C LEU A 29 14.24 36.60 -10.61
N ALA A 30 14.58 37.18 -11.76
CA ALA A 30 15.22 38.49 -11.84
C ALA A 30 14.35 39.62 -11.29
N GLN A 31 13.02 39.49 -11.37
CA GLN A 31 12.05 40.54 -11.00
C GLN A 31 11.39 40.32 -9.64
N CYS A 32 11.29 39.08 -9.15
CA CYS A 32 10.58 38.74 -7.92
C CYS A 32 11.55 38.27 -6.81
N PRO A 33 11.74 39.05 -5.73
CA PRO A 33 12.61 38.65 -4.62
C PRO A 33 12.06 37.46 -3.82
N ASP A 34 10.74 37.34 -3.67
CA ASP A 34 10.12 36.25 -2.91
C ASP A 34 10.35 34.89 -3.59
N CYS A 35 10.16 34.81 -4.91
CA CYS A 35 10.44 33.60 -5.67
C CYS A 35 11.93 33.26 -5.70
N ARG A 36 12.81 34.27 -5.61
CA ARG A 36 14.26 34.06 -5.49
C ARG A 36 14.64 33.43 -4.16
N SER A 37 14.11 33.95 -3.05
CA SER A 37 14.28 33.34 -1.72
C SER A 37 13.78 31.90 -1.71
N ALA A 38 12.58 31.65 -2.26
CA ALA A 38 12.04 30.29 -2.34
C ALA A 38 12.93 29.34 -3.17
N ALA A 39 13.53 29.81 -4.26
CA ALA A 39 14.45 29.02 -5.07
C ALA A 39 15.78 28.72 -4.32
N GLU A 40 16.27 29.65 -3.51
CA GLU A 40 17.45 29.48 -2.66
C GLU A 40 17.18 28.47 -1.53
N ASP A 41 16.05 28.58 -0.84
CA ASP A 41 15.62 27.63 0.20
C ASP A 41 15.48 26.21 -0.35
N LEU A 42 14.93 26.09 -1.56
CA LEU A 42 14.77 24.80 -2.22
C LEU A 42 16.13 24.17 -2.58
N ARG A 43 17.08 24.96 -3.08
CA ARG A 43 18.46 24.51 -3.33
C ARG A 43 19.15 24.06 -2.05
N ALA A 44 19.04 24.84 -0.98
CA ALA A 44 19.62 24.49 0.31
C ALA A 44 19.06 23.15 0.83
N SER A 45 17.75 22.97 0.74
CA SER A 45 17.07 21.73 1.12
C SER A 45 17.54 20.54 0.26
N GLN A 46 17.69 20.73 -1.05
CA GLN A 46 18.20 19.67 -1.94
C GLN A 46 19.64 19.28 -1.61
N ILE A 47 20.51 20.24 -1.32
CA ILE A 47 21.89 19.95 -0.92
C ILE A 47 21.91 19.09 0.34
N GLN A 48 21.15 19.48 1.37
CA GLN A 48 21.03 18.71 2.61
C GLN A 48 20.50 17.29 2.37
N LEU A 49 19.49 17.14 1.50
CA LEU A 49 18.96 15.81 1.13
C LEU A 49 20.00 14.98 0.39
N ARG A 50 20.73 15.55 -0.57
CA ARG A 50 21.79 14.84 -1.31
C ARG A 50 22.93 14.40 -0.39
N GLU A 51 23.30 15.24 0.57
CA GLU A 51 24.30 14.89 1.59
C GLU A 51 23.79 13.79 2.53
N ALA A 52 22.54 13.87 2.99
CA ALA A 52 21.93 12.85 3.83
C ALA A 52 21.76 11.51 3.09
N MET A 53 21.51 11.55 1.77
CA MET A 53 21.41 10.38 0.90
C MET A 53 22.76 9.90 0.37
N ALA A 54 23.84 10.67 0.56
CA ALA A 54 25.16 10.28 0.13
C ALA A 54 25.52 8.97 0.84
N SER A 55 25.79 7.94 0.03
CA SER A 55 26.09 6.63 0.58
C SER A 55 27.35 6.72 1.45
N PRO A 56 27.32 6.26 2.71
CA PRO A 56 28.51 6.25 3.56
C PRO A 56 29.56 5.25 3.06
N PHE A 57 29.17 4.37 2.13
CA PHE A 57 30.01 3.34 1.54
C PHE A 57 30.77 3.91 0.35
N ASP A 58 32.07 3.61 0.27
CA ASP A 58 32.86 3.96 -0.90
C ASP A 58 32.57 3.01 -2.08
N ALA A 59 33.27 3.22 -3.21
CA ALA A 59 33.10 2.36 -4.38
C ALA A 59 33.56 0.91 -4.13
N ALA A 60 34.59 0.70 -3.30
CA ALA A 60 35.12 -0.62 -3.00
C ALA A 60 34.16 -1.41 -2.09
N ASP A 61 33.53 -0.76 -1.11
CA ASP A 61 32.48 -1.33 -0.26
C ASP A 61 31.28 -1.80 -1.08
N ARG A 62 30.81 -0.96 -2.01
CA ARG A 62 29.70 -1.34 -2.90
C ARG A 62 30.05 -2.54 -3.77
N GLU A 63 31.27 -2.59 -4.31
CA GLU A 63 31.70 -3.72 -5.13
C GLU A 63 31.83 -5.01 -4.30
N ARG A 64 32.34 -4.91 -3.06
CA ARG A 64 32.36 -6.04 -2.12
C ARG A 64 30.97 -6.55 -1.81
N LEU A 65 30.02 -5.66 -1.50
CA LEU A 65 28.63 -6.04 -1.23
C LEU A 65 28.00 -6.70 -2.46
N ARG A 66 28.24 -6.16 -3.66
CA ARG A 66 27.78 -6.75 -4.93
C ARG A 66 28.32 -8.16 -5.12
N HIS A 67 29.62 -8.38 -4.89
CA HIS A 67 30.23 -9.70 -4.98
C HIS A 67 29.63 -10.69 -3.98
N GLN A 68 29.43 -10.27 -2.72
CA GLN A 68 28.82 -11.10 -1.69
C GLN A 68 27.38 -11.49 -2.03
N LEU A 69 26.55 -10.52 -2.43
CA LEU A 69 25.17 -10.78 -2.85
C LEU A 69 25.10 -11.73 -4.05
N MET A 70 25.97 -11.53 -5.05
CA MET A 70 25.99 -12.40 -6.23
C MET A 70 26.48 -13.81 -5.90
N ALA A 71 27.44 -13.94 -4.99
CA ALA A 71 27.86 -15.25 -4.49
C ALA A 71 26.72 -15.95 -3.74
N GLN A 72 25.97 -15.22 -2.90
CA GLN A 72 24.82 -15.76 -2.19
C GLN A 72 23.71 -16.21 -3.14
N VAL A 73 23.33 -15.40 -4.13
CA VAL A 73 22.32 -15.76 -5.13
C VAL A 73 22.74 -17.02 -5.91
N ARG A 74 24.02 -17.16 -6.26
CA ARG A 74 24.53 -18.38 -6.91
C ARG A 74 24.46 -19.59 -5.98
N ALA A 75 24.82 -19.43 -4.71
CA ALA A 75 24.73 -20.51 -3.73
C ALA A 75 23.27 -20.97 -3.53
N GLU A 76 22.33 -20.04 -3.42
CA GLU A 76 20.90 -20.36 -3.28
C GLU A 76 20.31 -21.01 -4.53
N THR A 77 20.74 -20.59 -5.73
CA THR A 77 20.31 -21.23 -6.97
C THR A 77 20.93 -22.61 -7.17
N ALA A 78 22.19 -22.82 -6.79
CA ALA A 78 22.87 -24.12 -6.84
C ALA A 78 22.38 -25.10 -5.76
N ALA A 79 21.98 -24.61 -4.59
CA ALA A 79 21.51 -25.42 -3.47
C ALA A 79 20.06 -25.90 -3.62
N LYS A 80 19.30 -25.42 -4.61
CA LYS A 80 18.00 -26.03 -4.94
C LYS A 80 18.28 -27.45 -5.42
N PRO A 81 17.90 -28.48 -4.64
CA PRO A 81 18.11 -29.86 -5.09
C PRO A 81 17.44 -29.99 -6.46
N PRO A 82 18.05 -30.73 -7.41
CA PRO A 82 17.38 -31.01 -8.67
C PRO A 82 16.01 -31.54 -8.28
N ARG A 83 14.95 -30.79 -8.61
CA ARG A 83 13.57 -31.24 -8.39
C ARG A 83 13.56 -32.63 -8.96
N ARG A 84 13.48 -33.65 -8.09
CA ARG A 84 13.47 -35.05 -8.53
C ARG A 84 12.40 -35.06 -9.59
N LEU A 85 12.82 -35.23 -10.83
CA LEU A 85 11.93 -35.26 -11.98
C LEU A 85 11.10 -36.50 -11.74
N ILE A 86 9.98 -36.35 -11.01
CA ILE A 86 8.94 -37.35 -11.00
C ILE A 86 8.61 -37.47 -12.48
N PRO A 87 8.94 -38.61 -13.12
CA PRO A 87 8.81 -38.72 -14.55
C PRO A 87 7.35 -38.39 -14.87
N ARG A 88 7.12 -37.52 -15.86
CA ARG A 88 5.76 -37.03 -16.19
C ARG A 88 4.78 -38.19 -16.39
N SER A 89 5.28 -39.37 -16.77
CA SER A 89 4.54 -40.63 -16.82
C SER A 89 3.95 -41.08 -15.48
N ALA A 90 4.64 -40.93 -14.35
CA ALA A 90 4.11 -41.25 -13.03
C ALA A 90 2.98 -40.30 -12.61
N LEU A 91 3.07 -39.02 -12.98
CA LEU A 91 2.00 -38.05 -12.73
C LEU A 91 0.77 -38.33 -13.59
N LEU A 92 0.98 -38.63 -14.88
CA LEU A 92 -0.10 -39.01 -15.80
C LEU A 92 -0.77 -40.34 -15.39
N ALA A 93 0.01 -41.32 -14.93
CA ALA A 93 -0.53 -42.59 -14.43
C ALA A 93 -1.37 -42.40 -13.17
N ALA A 94 -0.93 -41.53 -12.24
CA ALA A 94 -1.72 -41.20 -11.05
C ALA A 94 -3.04 -40.51 -11.43
N CYS A 95 -3.01 -39.52 -12.33
CA CYS A 95 -4.22 -38.85 -12.82
C CYS A 95 -5.18 -39.83 -13.52
N ALA A 96 -4.66 -40.72 -14.38
CA ALA A 96 -5.44 -41.74 -15.06
C ALA A 96 -6.06 -42.74 -14.06
N ALA A 97 -5.30 -43.19 -13.07
CA ALA A 97 -5.80 -44.07 -12.02
C ALA A 97 -6.89 -43.41 -11.18
N SER A 98 -6.72 -42.13 -10.82
CA SER A 98 -7.76 -41.36 -10.10
C SER A 98 -9.02 -41.17 -10.93
N LEU A 99 -8.91 -40.88 -12.23
CA LEU A 99 -10.05 -40.79 -13.16
C LEU A 99 -10.79 -42.12 -13.32
N LEU A 100 -10.04 -43.23 -13.45
CA LEU A 100 -10.63 -44.56 -13.53
C LEU A 100 -11.34 -44.93 -12.23
N LEU A 101 -10.77 -44.59 -11.08
CA LEU A 101 -11.36 -44.85 -9.77
C LEU A 101 -12.65 -44.03 -9.55
N THR A 102 -12.66 -42.75 -9.90
CA THR A 102 -13.87 -41.92 -9.79
C THR A 102 -14.98 -42.39 -10.72
N VAL A 103 -14.66 -42.75 -11.98
CA VAL A 103 -15.63 -43.33 -12.92
C VAL A 103 -16.18 -44.65 -12.40
N PHE A 104 -15.33 -45.50 -11.83
CA PHE A 104 -15.73 -46.78 -11.25
C PHE A 104 -16.68 -46.59 -10.06
N LEU A 105 -16.37 -45.68 -9.14
CA LEU A 105 -17.21 -45.36 -7.99
C LEU A 105 -18.56 -44.74 -8.41
N TRP A 106 -18.59 -43.90 -9.46
CA TRP A 106 -19.83 -43.37 -10.02
C TRP A 106 -20.72 -44.44 -10.64
N ARG A 107 -20.12 -45.43 -11.32
CA ARG A 107 -20.86 -46.57 -11.88
C ARG A 107 -21.49 -47.46 -10.81
N GLN A 108 -20.91 -47.48 -9.61
CA GLN A 108 -21.43 -48.19 -8.45
C GLN A 108 -22.36 -47.34 -7.58
N GLY A 109 -22.76 -46.14 -8.05
CA GLY A 109 -23.60 -45.23 -7.30
C GLY A 109 -24.86 -45.93 -6.75
N PRO A 110 -25.14 -45.80 -5.44
CA PRO A 110 -26.32 -46.41 -4.84
C PRO A 110 -27.56 -45.85 -5.51
N THR A 111 -28.54 -46.71 -5.81
CA THR A 111 -29.90 -46.32 -6.17
C THR A 111 -30.49 -45.50 -5.02
N ILE A 112 -30.30 -44.19 -5.05
CA ILE A 112 -30.96 -43.26 -4.15
C ILE A 112 -32.43 -43.32 -4.51
N ALA A 113 -33.21 -44.00 -3.67
CA ALA A 113 -34.66 -43.96 -3.72
C ALA A 113 -35.09 -42.50 -3.52
N VAL A 114 -35.54 -41.87 -4.60
CA VAL A 114 -36.04 -40.50 -4.59
C VAL A 114 -37.30 -40.47 -3.70
N PRO A 115 -37.30 -39.78 -2.54
CA PRO A 115 -38.51 -39.62 -1.76
C PRO A 115 -39.50 -38.75 -2.54
N GLN A 116 -40.74 -39.23 -2.70
CA GLN A 116 -41.81 -38.48 -3.36
C GLN A 116 -42.07 -37.15 -2.62
N PRO A 117 -42.16 -36.01 -3.33
CA PRO A 117 -42.44 -34.73 -2.72
C PRO A 117 -43.88 -34.70 -2.19
N THR A 118 -44.04 -34.67 -0.88
CA THR A 118 -45.32 -34.32 -0.23
C THR A 118 -45.66 -32.86 -0.57
N ALA A 119 -46.83 -32.64 -1.16
CA ALA A 119 -47.29 -31.32 -1.58
C ALA A 119 -47.29 -30.31 -0.42
N ALA A 120 -46.53 -29.23 -0.57
CA ALA A 120 -46.46 -28.15 0.40
C ALA A 120 -47.75 -27.30 0.39
N PRO A 121 -48.23 -26.81 1.57
CA PRO A 121 -49.38 -25.92 1.65
C PRO A 121 -49.09 -24.57 0.97
N ARG A 122 -50.08 -24.09 0.21
CA ARG A 122 -50.01 -22.84 -0.55
C ARG A 122 -50.03 -21.64 0.39
N ALA A 123 -48.92 -20.89 0.44
CA ALA A 123 -48.84 -19.63 1.18
C ALA A 123 -49.75 -18.55 0.56
N PRO A 124 -50.39 -17.68 1.39
CA PRO A 124 -51.24 -16.59 0.91
C PRO A 124 -50.43 -15.52 0.17
N ARG A 125 -51.01 -15.03 -0.93
CA ARG A 125 -50.44 -14.00 -1.81
C ARG A 125 -50.27 -12.67 -1.07
N GLN A 126 -49.05 -12.14 -1.06
CA GLN A 126 -48.75 -10.80 -0.60
C GLN A 126 -49.07 -9.77 -1.71
N PRO A 127 -49.78 -8.67 -1.42
CA PRO A 127 -50.12 -7.64 -2.41
C PRO A 127 -48.89 -6.80 -2.82
N PRO A 128 -48.92 -6.22 -4.03
CA PRO A 128 -47.78 -5.50 -4.62
C PRO A 128 -47.47 -4.20 -3.88
N GLN A 129 -46.21 -4.01 -3.48
CA GLN A 129 -45.71 -2.76 -2.94
C GLN A 129 -45.32 -1.78 -4.07
N PRO A 130 -45.62 -0.48 -3.94
CA PRO A 130 -45.25 0.55 -4.92
C PRO A 130 -43.75 0.89 -4.86
N PRO A 131 -43.19 1.42 -5.96
CA PRO A 131 -41.75 1.70 -6.07
C PRO A 131 -41.31 2.82 -5.12
N SER A 132 -40.27 2.54 -4.33
CA SER A 132 -39.61 3.52 -3.49
C SER A 132 -38.82 4.51 -4.33
N THR A 133 -39.30 5.75 -4.38
CA THR A 133 -38.58 6.92 -4.89
C THR A 133 -37.35 7.18 -4.03
N MET A 134 -36.16 7.07 -4.60
CA MET A 134 -34.92 7.48 -3.94
C MET A 134 -34.91 9.00 -3.76
N ALA A 135 -35.14 9.46 -2.53
CA ALA A 135 -34.90 10.84 -2.13
C ALA A 135 -33.40 11.02 -1.86
N VAL A 136 -32.72 11.72 -2.77
CA VAL A 136 -31.37 12.24 -2.58
C VAL A 136 -31.43 13.28 -1.45
N ARG A 137 -30.87 12.92 -0.29
CA ARG A 137 -30.70 13.82 0.85
C ARG A 137 -29.39 14.57 0.65
N GLN A 138 -29.49 15.83 0.22
CA GLN A 138 -28.39 16.79 0.32
C GLN A 138 -28.42 17.37 1.74
N ASP A 139 -27.39 17.07 2.54
CA ASP A 139 -27.19 17.72 3.82
C ASP A 139 -26.59 19.14 3.60
N PRO A 140 -27.11 20.17 4.30
CA PRO A 140 -26.55 21.52 4.26
C PRO A 140 -25.28 21.65 5.14
N PRO A 141 -24.36 22.58 4.83
CA PRO A 141 -23.15 22.79 5.62
C PRO A 141 -23.49 23.46 6.97
N THR A 142 -23.20 22.78 8.07
CA THR A 142 -23.24 23.36 9.42
C THR A 142 -21.94 24.08 9.77
N PRO A 143 -22.00 25.26 10.42
CA PRO A 143 -20.82 25.98 10.90
C PRO A 143 -20.28 25.35 12.19
N HIS A 144 -18.97 25.15 12.26
CA HIS A 144 -18.29 24.59 13.42
C HIS A 144 -18.18 25.62 14.56
N THR A 145 -19.03 25.48 15.57
CA THR A 145 -18.86 26.12 16.89
C THR A 145 -17.98 25.22 17.76
N ARG A 146 -16.87 25.80 18.24
CA ARG A 146 -15.84 25.23 19.11
C ARG A 146 -16.38 24.99 20.53
N GLY A 147 -16.24 23.76 21.04
CA GLY A 147 -16.48 23.40 22.45
C GLY A 147 -15.83 22.05 22.81
N PRO A 148 -15.09 21.94 23.93
CA PRO A 148 -14.36 20.72 24.30
C PRO A 148 -15.30 19.77 25.06
N ALA A 149 -15.63 18.64 24.45
CA ALA A 149 -16.31 17.53 25.11
C ALA A 149 -15.42 16.29 25.02
N ALA A 150 -15.21 15.67 26.18
CA ALA A 150 -14.33 14.54 26.42
C ALA A 150 -14.61 13.37 25.45
N SER A 151 -13.56 12.91 24.77
CA SER A 151 -13.59 11.67 24.00
C SER A 151 -13.69 10.45 24.92
N PRO A 152 -14.54 9.47 24.59
CA PRO A 152 -14.54 8.16 25.22
C PRO A 152 -13.19 7.47 25.00
N ARG A 153 -12.61 6.96 26.09
CA ARG A 153 -11.39 6.16 26.10
C ARG A 153 -11.69 4.80 25.46
N GLU A 154 -11.54 4.72 24.14
CA GLU A 154 -11.51 3.44 23.42
C GLU A 154 -10.30 2.62 23.90
N ALA A 155 -10.58 1.38 24.28
CA ALA A 155 -9.59 0.42 24.72
C ALA A 155 -8.56 0.18 23.60
N SER A 156 -7.30 0.44 23.94
CA SER A 156 -6.15 0.26 23.06
C SER A 156 -6.04 -1.21 22.61
N PRO A 157 -6.19 -1.53 21.31
CA PRO A 157 -5.87 -2.85 20.80
C PRO A 157 -4.36 -3.08 20.91
N ALA A 158 -4.00 -4.30 21.32
CA ALA A 158 -2.65 -4.77 21.57
C ALA A 158 -1.64 -4.34 20.48
N ALA A 159 -0.44 -3.99 20.93
CA ALA A 159 0.68 -3.38 20.21
C ALA A 159 1.15 -4.14 18.96
N GLY A 160 0.39 -4.04 17.87
CA GLY A 160 0.86 -4.30 16.52
C GLY A 160 1.58 -3.07 15.93
N PRO A 161 2.37 -3.24 14.85
CA PRO A 161 2.94 -2.11 14.13
C PRO A 161 1.82 -1.19 13.64
N ALA A 162 2.01 0.12 13.78
CA ALA A 162 1.06 1.11 13.30
C ALA A 162 0.93 0.97 11.78
N ARG A 163 -0.28 0.68 11.30
CA ARG A 163 -0.60 0.55 9.88
C ARG A 163 -1.28 1.83 9.41
N ILE A 164 -0.64 2.55 8.49
CA ILE A 164 -1.20 3.73 7.85
C ILE A 164 -1.53 3.35 6.40
N GLU A 165 -2.75 3.62 5.96
CA GLU A 165 -3.25 3.25 4.64
C GLU A 165 -3.70 4.48 3.86
N PHE A 166 -3.09 4.70 2.70
CA PHE A 166 -3.46 5.78 1.77
C PHE A 166 -4.11 5.17 0.54
N GLN A 167 -5.33 5.61 0.22
CA GLN A 167 -6.00 5.24 -1.02
C GLN A 167 -5.71 6.30 -2.08
N THR A 168 -5.26 5.86 -3.26
CA THR A 168 -4.99 6.78 -4.38
C THR A 168 -6.27 7.11 -5.14
N ALA A 169 -6.19 7.96 -6.17
CA ALA A 169 -7.32 8.24 -7.07
C ALA A 169 -7.80 6.99 -7.83
N ASP A 170 -6.91 6.00 -8.04
CA ASP A 170 -7.31 4.67 -8.52
C ASP A 170 -7.77 3.82 -7.32
N PRO A 171 -9.04 3.37 -7.30
CA PRO A 171 -9.58 2.59 -6.18
C PRO A 171 -8.92 1.22 -6.01
N THR A 172 -8.19 0.72 -7.02
CA THR A 172 -7.47 -0.55 -6.97
C THR A 172 -6.05 -0.44 -6.39
N ILE A 173 -5.51 0.77 -6.22
CA ILE A 173 -4.15 1.00 -5.69
C ILE A 173 -4.23 1.55 -4.26
N ARG A 174 -3.59 0.84 -3.32
CA ARG A 174 -3.47 1.21 -1.90
C ARG A 174 -2.01 1.19 -1.49
N ILE A 175 -1.56 2.26 -0.85
CA ILE A 175 -0.21 2.37 -0.30
C ILE A 175 -0.29 2.10 1.21
N ILE A 176 0.37 1.03 1.67
CA ILE A 176 0.36 0.60 3.08
C ILE A 176 1.73 0.87 3.69
N TRP A 177 1.79 1.71 4.72
CA TRP A 177 2.99 1.97 5.48
C TRP A 177 2.90 1.27 6.84
N LEU A 178 3.94 0.50 7.18
CA LEU A 178 4.06 -0.19 8.46
C LEU A 178 5.11 0.52 9.31
N ALA A 179 4.68 1.30 10.29
CA ALA A 179 5.55 1.98 11.23
C ALA A 179 5.72 1.13 12.50
N GLN A 180 6.97 0.94 12.93
CA GLN A 180 7.24 0.31 14.21
C GLN A 180 7.00 1.34 15.32
N SER A 181 5.99 1.08 16.15
CA SER A 181 5.75 1.83 17.38
C SER A 181 6.81 1.45 18.40
N LYS A 182 8.00 2.04 18.30
CA LYS A 182 8.99 1.96 19.38
C LYS A 182 8.41 2.72 20.58
N PRO A 183 8.14 2.07 21.72
CA PRO A 183 7.69 2.78 22.90
C PRO A 183 8.76 3.81 23.27
N LEU A 184 8.34 5.07 23.44
CA LEU A 184 9.20 6.15 23.89
C LEU A 184 9.78 5.71 25.26
N PRO A 185 11.10 5.79 25.48
CA PRO A 185 11.66 5.45 26.78
C PRO A 185 10.99 6.33 27.84
N ASP A 186 10.49 5.70 28.92
CA ASP A 186 9.92 6.40 30.05
C ASP A 186 10.95 7.38 30.61
N THR A 187 10.83 8.65 30.24
CA THR A 187 11.49 9.75 30.92
C THR A 187 10.73 10.00 32.21
N THR A 188 10.83 9.07 33.16
CA THR A 188 10.57 9.41 34.56
C THR A 188 11.73 10.29 35.02
N PRO A 189 11.51 11.57 35.36
CA PRO A 189 12.55 12.38 35.95
C PRO A 189 12.91 11.73 37.29
N SER A 190 14.13 11.20 37.39
CA SER A 190 14.70 10.79 38.67
C SER A 190 14.76 12.03 39.55
N THR A 191 13.84 12.12 40.50
CA THR A 191 13.90 13.08 41.60
C THR A 191 15.11 12.68 42.44
N GLU A 192 16.27 13.26 42.12
CA GLU A 192 17.48 13.14 42.90
C GLU A 192 17.26 13.89 44.21
N GLU A 193 16.85 13.12 45.22
CA GLU A 193 16.68 13.53 46.61
C GLU A 193 18.06 13.88 47.18
N LYS A 194 18.33 15.18 47.28
CA LYS A 194 19.49 15.74 47.95
C LYS A 194 19.15 15.94 49.43
N SER A 195 19.69 15.10 50.30
CA SER A 195 19.83 15.35 51.75
C SER A 195 21.12 14.73 52.26
#